data_AF-A0A7C4J5Z8-F1
#
_entry.id   AF-A0A7C4J5Z8-F1
#
_cell.length_a   1.000
_cell.length_b   1.000
_cell.length_c   1.000
_cell.angle_alpha   90.00
_cell.angle_beta   90.00
_cell.angle_gamma   90.00
#
_symmetry.space_group_name_H-M   'P 1'
#
loop_
_entity.id
_entity.type
_entity.pdbx_description
1 polymer ?
#
loop_
_entity_poly.entity_id
_entity_poly.type
_entity_poly.pdbx_seq_one_letter_code
_entity_poly.pdbx_strand_id
1 'polypeptide(L)'
;MRHRRAAAEARDMLRRLRGRVHLVHTAVTLIDAQTDRAVTDLATSPVRMRAYSDEEIERYIASGDPFDKAGAYAIQHDGFSPADRFDHCFANVMGLPLCHVARALRRLGIEPLADVPSACQAHLDYRCPVFERILSGQE
;
A
#
# COMPACT_ATOMS: atom_id res chain seq x y z
N MET A 1 21.79 -10.10 18.07
CA MET A 1 22.43 -9.57 16.83
C MET A 1 21.43 -9.21 15.73
N ARG A 2 20.40 -10.01 15.41
CA ARG A 2 19.42 -9.72 14.33
C ARG A 2 18.64 -8.39 14.50
N HIS A 3 18.16 -8.07 15.71
CA HIS A 3 17.40 -6.84 15.95
C HIS A 3 18.19 -5.53 15.76
N ARG A 4 19.50 -5.54 16.06
CA ARG A 4 20.35 -4.34 15.89
C ARG A 4 20.52 -3.94 14.43
N ARG A 5 20.64 -4.94 13.53
CA ARG A 5 20.76 -4.72 12.09
C ARG A 5 19.44 -4.22 11.50
N ALA A 6 18.32 -4.86 11.87
CA ALA A 6 16.99 -4.43 11.44
C ALA A 6 16.67 -2.98 11.86
N ALA A 7 17.06 -2.58 13.08
CA ALA A 7 16.89 -1.20 13.55
C ALA A 7 17.72 -0.18 12.76
N ALA A 8 18.97 -0.51 12.40
CA ALA A 8 19.80 0.38 11.58
C ALA A 8 19.23 0.52 10.16
N GLU A 9 18.82 -0.58 9.54
CA GLU A 9 18.20 -0.58 8.21
C GLU A 9 16.89 0.21 8.19
N ALA A 10 16.02 0.04 9.19
CA ALA A 10 14.79 0.81 9.34
C ALA A 10 15.04 2.32 9.47
N ARG A 11 16.02 2.72 10.30
CA ARG A 11 16.41 4.13 10.47
C ARG A 11 16.86 4.76 9.16
N ASP A 12 17.70 4.05 8.40
CA ASP A 12 18.22 4.55 7.12
C ASP A 12 17.11 4.67 6.07
N MET A 13 16.18 3.71 6.03
CA MET A 13 14.99 3.80 5.16
C MET A 13 14.14 5.02 5.52
N LEU A 14 13.79 5.19 6.80
CA LEU A 14 12.97 6.32 7.25
C LEU A 14 13.65 7.67 6.99
N ARG A 15 14.97 7.78 7.20
CA ARG A 15 15.74 8.98 6.83
C ARG A 15 15.70 9.29 5.34
N ARG A 16 15.77 8.27 4.48
CA ARG A 16 15.70 8.43 3.02
C ARG A 16 14.31 8.84 2.53
N LEU A 17 13.27 8.39 3.22
CA LEU A 17 11.87 8.63 2.86
C LEU A 17 11.34 9.97 3.38
N ARG A 18 11.83 10.45 4.52
CA ARG A 18 11.41 11.70 5.19
C ARG A 18 11.29 12.89 4.23
N GLY A 19 10.14 13.56 4.29
CA GLY A 19 9.87 14.78 3.51
C GLY A 19 9.82 14.57 1.99
N ARG A 20 9.82 13.32 1.52
CA ARG A 20 9.85 12.99 0.09
C ARG A 20 8.60 12.23 -0.32
N VAL A 21 8.36 12.23 -1.64
CA VAL A 21 7.40 11.33 -2.27
C VAL A 21 8.14 10.08 -2.74
N HIS A 22 7.57 8.92 -2.47
CA HIS A 22 8.00 7.65 -3.06
C HIS A 22 6.80 6.92 -3.65
N LEU A 23 7.05 5.91 -4.49
CA LEU A 23 6.00 5.11 -5.12
C LEU A 23 5.88 3.77 -4.41
N VAL A 24 4.65 3.37 -4.11
CA VAL A 24 4.31 2.00 -3.69
C VAL A 24 3.70 1.28 -4.88
N HIS A 25 4.31 0.16 -5.24
CA HIS A 25 3.89 -0.70 -6.34
C HIS A 25 3.40 -2.04 -5.81
N THR A 26 2.19 -2.44 -6.18
CA THR A 26 1.67 -3.79 -5.93
C THR A 26 1.18 -4.40 -7.22
N ALA A 27 1.81 -5.49 -7.65
CA ALA A 27 1.35 -6.30 -8.77
C ALA A 27 0.46 -7.44 -8.26
N VAL A 28 -0.69 -7.64 -8.90
CA VAL A 28 -1.56 -8.79 -8.68
C VAL A 28 -1.61 -9.62 -9.96
N THR A 29 -1.51 -10.95 -9.84
CA THR A 29 -1.67 -11.87 -10.96
C THR A 29 -2.75 -12.88 -10.61
N LEU A 30 -3.77 -12.96 -11.45
CA LEU A 30 -4.82 -13.97 -11.37
C LEU A 30 -4.56 -15.02 -12.44
N ILE A 31 -4.60 -16.29 -12.06
CA ILE A 31 -4.42 -17.43 -12.95
C ILE A 31 -5.71 -18.24 -12.94
N ASP A 32 -6.32 -18.38 -14.10
CA ASP A 32 -7.45 -19.30 -14.29
C ASP A 32 -6.90 -20.72 -14.44
N ALA A 33 -7.09 -21.54 -13.40
CA ALA A 33 -6.57 -22.90 -13.34
C ALA A 33 -7.19 -23.86 -14.36
N GLN A 34 -8.30 -23.50 -15.01
CA GLN A 34 -8.91 -24.33 -16.05
C GLN A 34 -8.35 -24.04 -17.44
N THR A 35 -7.94 -22.79 -17.68
CA THR A 35 -7.49 -22.33 -19.01
C THR A 35 -6.01 -21.98 -19.06
N ASP A 36 -5.31 -22.03 -17.92
CA ASP A 36 -3.95 -21.51 -17.69
C ASP A 36 -3.77 -20.03 -18.10
N ARG A 37 -4.87 -19.30 -18.30
CA ARG A 37 -4.82 -17.89 -18.67
C ARG A 37 -4.44 -17.07 -17.45
N ALA A 38 -3.37 -16.29 -17.57
CA ALA A 38 -2.91 -15.36 -16.55
C ALA A 38 -3.25 -13.91 -16.93
N VAL A 39 -3.71 -13.14 -15.94
CA VAL A 39 -3.88 -11.70 -16.03
C VAL A 39 -3.12 -11.04 -14.90
N THR A 40 -2.14 -10.21 -15.26
CA THR A 40 -1.41 -9.36 -14.33
C THR A 40 -1.90 -7.92 -14.43
N ASP A 41 -1.94 -7.27 -13.28
CA ASP A 41 -2.24 -5.85 -13.14
C ASP A 41 -1.31 -5.21 -12.09
N LEU A 42 -0.95 -3.94 -12.29
CA LEU A 42 0.01 -3.22 -11.46
C LEU A 42 -0.62 -1.93 -10.92
N ALA A 43 -0.76 -1.87 -9.59
CA ALA A 43 -1.15 -0.65 -8.90
C ALA A 43 0.06 0.18 -8.50
N THR A 44 -0.04 1.50 -8.73
CA THR A 44 0.98 2.46 -8.32
C THR A 44 0.34 3.55 -7.48
N SER A 45 0.93 3.88 -6.33
CA SER A 45 0.45 4.98 -5.49
C SER A 45 1.62 5.80 -4.97
N PRO A 46 1.68 7.11 -5.27
CA PRO A 46 2.63 7.99 -4.62
C PRO A 46 2.23 8.20 -3.15
N VAL A 47 3.22 8.12 -2.28
CA VAL A 47 3.08 8.38 -0.84
C VAL A 47 4.02 9.52 -0.48
N ARG A 48 3.46 10.63 -0.03
CA ARG A 48 4.21 11.76 0.54
C ARG A 48 4.46 11.52 2.02
N MET A 49 5.72 11.54 2.41
CA MET A 49 6.14 11.36 3.79
C MET A 49 6.28 12.70 4.50
N ARG A 50 5.86 12.75 5.76
CA ARG A 50 6.09 13.91 6.63
C ARG A 50 7.58 14.18 6.81
N ALA A 51 7.91 15.39 7.22
CA ALA A 51 9.23 15.77 7.70
C ALA A 51 9.43 15.42 9.20
N TYR A 52 9.20 14.17 9.59
CA TYR A 52 9.37 13.71 10.98
C TYR A 52 10.81 13.84 11.48
N SER A 53 10.97 14.05 12.78
CA SER A 53 12.27 14.17 13.46
C SER A 53 12.98 12.83 13.63
N ASP A 54 14.28 12.90 13.95
CA ASP A 54 15.04 11.70 14.33
C ASP A 54 14.49 11.06 15.61
N GLU A 55 13.95 11.86 16.53
CA GLU A 55 13.35 11.36 17.77
C GLU A 55 12.08 10.54 17.50
N GLU A 56 11.23 10.99 16.57
CA GLU A 56 10.06 10.21 16.12
C GLU A 56 10.47 8.87 15.51
N ILE A 57 11.56 8.85 14.73
CA ILE A 57 12.09 7.60 14.14
C ILE A 57 12.56 6.64 15.23
N GLU A 58 13.32 7.10 16.21
CA GLU A 58 13.79 6.22 17.29
C GLU A 58 12.62 5.67 18.12
N ARG A 59 11.62 6.50 18.43
CA ARG A 59 10.40 6.04 19.12
C ARG A 59 9.66 4.99 18.32
N TYR A 60 9.54 5.18 17.01
CA TYR A 60 8.87 4.21 16.14
C TYR A 60 9.67 2.91 15.99
N ILE A 61 10.99 2.97 15.87
CA ILE A 61 11.84 1.76 15.87
C ILE A 61 11.75 1.00 17.20
N ALA A 62 11.62 1.72 18.31
CA ALA A 62 11.46 1.10 19.63
C ALA A 62 10.13 0.36 19.79
N SER A 63 9.08 0.66 19.01
CA SER A 63 7.83 -0.11 19.05
C SER A 63 7.98 -1.51 18.42
N GLY A 64 8.98 -1.71 17.55
CA GLY A 64 9.22 -2.98 16.85
C GLY A 64 8.40 -3.14 15.55
N ASP A 65 7.40 -2.30 15.35
CA ASP A 65 6.54 -2.27 14.16
C ASP A 65 7.25 -2.13 12.80
N PRO A 66 8.41 -1.48 12.67
CA PRO A 66 9.03 -1.31 11.35
C PRO A 66 9.54 -2.60 10.70
N PHE A 67 9.78 -3.66 11.49
CA PHE A 67 10.66 -4.75 11.07
C PHE A 67 10.04 -5.76 10.10
N ASP A 68 8.72 -5.78 9.95
CA ASP A 68 8.00 -6.64 9.02
C ASP A 68 7.38 -5.87 7.84
N LYS A 69 7.73 -4.59 7.66
CA LYS A 69 7.10 -3.69 6.68
C LYS A 69 8.06 -3.30 5.57
N ALA A 70 7.61 -3.41 4.33
CA ALA A 70 8.33 -2.84 3.20
C ALA A 70 8.49 -1.32 3.39
N GLY A 71 9.71 -0.80 3.24
CA GLY A 71 10.01 0.61 3.52
C GLY A 71 10.08 0.97 5.01
N ALA A 72 9.97 -0.02 5.91
CA ALA A 72 10.06 0.13 7.36
C ALA A 72 9.01 1.07 7.97
N TYR A 73 7.81 1.18 7.38
CA TYR A 73 6.73 2.00 7.92
C TYR A 73 5.34 1.41 7.69
N ALA A 74 4.41 1.71 8.60
CA ALA A 74 2.98 1.52 8.40
C ALA A 74 2.33 2.89 8.15
N ILE A 75 1.65 3.06 7.01
CA ILE A 75 1.08 4.35 6.59
C ILE A 75 0.09 4.94 7.62
N GLN A 76 -0.58 4.08 8.41
CA GLN A 76 -1.56 4.43 9.44
C GLN A 76 -1.07 4.17 10.88
N HIS A 77 0.24 4.09 11.14
CA HIS A 77 0.70 3.87 12.51
C HIS A 77 0.27 5.02 13.45
N ASP A 78 -0.60 4.75 14.43
CA ASP A 78 -1.24 5.78 15.28
C ASP A 78 -0.25 6.73 15.97
N GLY A 79 0.90 6.22 16.41
CA GLY A 79 1.91 7.00 17.14
C GLY A 79 2.99 7.66 16.26
N PHE A 80 3.08 7.30 14.99
CA PHE A 80 4.15 7.78 14.09
C PHE A 80 3.59 8.52 12.89
N SER A 81 2.45 8.07 12.34
CA SER A 81 1.72 8.68 11.23
C SER A 81 2.68 9.20 10.15
N PRO A 82 3.46 8.33 9.50
CA PRO A 82 4.63 8.75 8.71
C PRO A 82 4.29 9.51 7.42
N ALA A 83 3.08 9.35 6.91
CA ALA A 83 2.63 9.99 5.67
C ALA A 83 1.87 11.30 5.96
N ASP A 84 1.96 12.23 5.02
CA ASP A 84 1.04 13.38 4.95
C ASP A 84 -0.38 12.90 4.54
N ARG A 85 -1.28 13.85 4.23
CA ARG A 85 -2.59 13.54 3.65
C ARG A 85 -2.42 12.63 2.43
N PHE A 86 -3.02 11.44 2.50
CA PHE A 86 -2.94 10.42 1.45
C PHE A 86 -4.21 10.41 0.58
N ASP A 87 -4.03 10.58 -0.73
CA ASP A 87 -5.08 10.79 -1.73
C ASP A 87 -4.99 9.79 -2.90
N HIS A 88 -4.51 8.57 -2.64
CA HIS A 88 -4.37 7.50 -3.62
C HIS A 88 -4.96 6.18 -3.13
N CYS A 89 -4.65 5.05 -3.78
CA CYS A 89 -5.22 3.76 -3.44
C CYS A 89 -4.63 3.24 -2.12
N PHE A 90 -5.39 3.31 -1.03
CA PHE A 90 -4.91 2.85 0.27
C PHE A 90 -4.70 1.33 0.31
N ALA A 91 -5.61 0.59 -0.32
CA ALA A 91 -5.51 -0.86 -0.47
C ALA A 91 -4.23 -1.29 -1.21
N ASN A 92 -3.75 -0.50 -2.18
CA ASN A 92 -2.46 -0.72 -2.82
C ASN A 92 -1.30 -0.62 -1.82
N VAL A 93 -1.29 0.43 -0.99
CA VAL A 93 -0.24 0.62 0.02
C VAL A 93 -0.26 -0.47 1.08
N MET A 94 -1.45 -0.99 1.42
CA MET A 94 -1.62 -2.14 2.31
C MET A 94 -1.23 -3.49 1.67
N GLY A 95 -0.96 -3.53 0.36
CA GLY A 95 -0.44 -4.70 -0.34
C GLY A 95 -1.48 -5.53 -1.11
N LEU A 96 -2.75 -5.09 -1.21
CA LEU A 96 -3.74 -5.75 -2.06
C LEU A 96 -4.70 -4.73 -2.72
N PRO A 97 -4.41 -4.26 -3.95
CA PRO A 97 -5.22 -3.25 -4.64
C PRO A 97 -6.54 -3.84 -5.16
N LEU A 98 -7.60 -3.84 -4.34
CA LEU A 98 -8.86 -4.53 -4.64
C LEU A 98 -9.53 -4.07 -5.96
N CYS A 99 -9.45 -2.80 -6.33
CA CYS A 99 -9.97 -2.33 -7.61
C CYS A 99 -9.21 -2.92 -8.82
N HIS A 100 -7.91 -3.18 -8.68
CA HIS A 100 -7.12 -3.86 -9.72
C HIS A 100 -7.46 -5.35 -9.77
N VAL A 101 -7.70 -5.98 -8.62
CA VAL A 101 -8.20 -7.36 -8.56
C VAL A 101 -9.55 -7.47 -9.29
N ALA A 102 -10.48 -6.54 -9.04
CA ALA A 102 -11.76 -6.50 -9.75
C ALA A 102 -11.59 -6.32 -11.26
N ARG A 103 -10.70 -5.42 -11.71
CA ARG A 103 -10.37 -5.23 -13.13
C ARG A 103 -9.77 -6.50 -13.75
N ALA A 104 -8.86 -7.16 -13.05
CA ALA A 104 -8.25 -8.41 -13.49
C ALA A 104 -9.27 -9.56 -13.58
N LEU A 105 -10.20 -9.68 -12.63
CA LEU A 105 -11.31 -10.64 -12.69
C LEU A 105 -12.20 -10.40 -13.92
N ARG A 106 -12.57 -9.15 -14.19
CA ARG A 106 -13.35 -8.79 -15.39
C ARG A 106 -12.63 -9.12 -16.69
N ARG A 107 -11.30 -8.93 -16.75
CA ARG A 107 -10.47 -9.34 -17.89
C ARG A 107 -10.44 -10.86 -18.08
N LEU A 108 -10.67 -11.64 -17.01
CA LEU A 108 -10.90 -13.08 -17.08
C LEU A 108 -12.36 -13.45 -17.38
N GLY A 109 -13.27 -12.48 -17.52
CA GLY A 109 -14.70 -12.74 -17.74
C GLY A 109 -15.47 -13.11 -16.46
N ILE A 110 -14.90 -12.81 -15.29
CA ILE A 110 -15.52 -13.06 -13.99
C ILE A 110 -15.97 -11.72 -13.41
N GLU A 111 -17.28 -11.54 -13.20
CA GLU A 111 -17.80 -10.36 -12.50
C GLU A 111 -17.78 -10.61 -10.99
N PRO A 112 -17.15 -9.74 -10.18
CA PRO A 112 -17.21 -9.84 -8.73
C PRO A 112 -18.66 -9.78 -8.23
N LEU A 113 -19.03 -10.68 -7.30
CA LEU A 113 -20.37 -10.72 -6.70
C LEU A 113 -20.64 -9.53 -5.76
N ALA A 114 -19.60 -8.85 -5.30
CA ALA A 114 -19.69 -7.72 -4.38
C ALA A 114 -19.36 -6.40 -5.09
N ASP A 115 -19.92 -5.31 -4.58
CA ASP A 115 -19.44 -3.96 -4.87
C ASP A 115 -18.07 -3.77 -4.20
N VAL A 116 -17.02 -4.12 -4.94
CA VAL A 116 -15.63 -4.13 -4.47
C VAL A 116 -15.21 -2.74 -3.94
N PRO A 117 -15.46 -1.62 -4.65
CA PRO A 117 -15.16 -0.29 -4.12
C PRO A 117 -15.82 0.03 -2.78
N SER A 118 -17.11 -0.26 -2.64
CA SER A 118 -17.83 0.03 -1.40
C SER A 118 -17.33 -0.83 -0.25
N ALA A 119 -17.13 -2.14 -0.48
CA ALA A 119 -16.58 -3.05 0.53
C ALA A 119 -15.17 -2.66 0.96
N CYS A 120 -14.31 -2.28 0.00
CA CYS A 120 -12.95 -1.81 0.26
C CYS A 120 -12.93 -0.56 1.14
N GLN A 121 -13.75 0.45 0.81
CA GLN A 121 -13.79 1.71 1.55
C GLN A 121 -14.35 1.54 2.96
N ALA A 122 -15.38 0.70 3.12
CA ALA A 122 -15.94 0.36 4.42
C ALA A 122 -14.93 -0.39 5.31
N HIS A 123 -14.17 -1.34 4.74
CA HIS A 123 -13.17 -2.11 5.49
C HIS A 123 -11.98 -1.27 5.94
N LEU A 124 -11.53 -0.35 5.09
CA LEU A 124 -10.34 0.47 5.34
C LEU A 124 -10.65 1.78 6.08
N ASP A 125 -11.94 2.06 6.35
CA ASP A 125 -12.43 3.34 6.83
C ASP A 125 -11.80 4.53 6.07
N TYR A 126 -11.77 4.41 4.74
CA TYR A 126 -11.08 5.33 3.85
C TYR A 126 -11.91 5.62 2.61
N ARG A 127 -12.29 6.88 2.41
CA ARG A 127 -12.93 7.32 1.17
C ARG A 127 -11.89 7.44 0.07
N CYS A 128 -11.85 6.43 -0.80
CA CYS A 128 -10.88 6.36 -1.88
C CYS A 128 -11.19 7.43 -2.93
N PRO A 129 -10.28 8.36 -3.26
CA PRO A 129 -10.54 9.39 -4.27
C PRO A 129 -10.25 8.91 -5.70
N VAL A 130 -9.64 7.73 -5.86
CA VAL A 130 -9.14 7.24 -7.15
C VAL A 130 -9.86 5.99 -7.67
N PHE A 131 -10.80 5.39 -6.92
CA PHE A 131 -11.36 4.08 -7.28
C PHE A 131 -12.05 4.07 -8.65
N GLU A 132 -12.81 5.11 -9.00
CA GLU A 132 -13.51 5.20 -10.29
C GLU A 132 -12.51 5.19 -11.45
N ARG A 133 -11.44 5.98 -11.32
CA ARG A 133 -10.35 6.07 -12.29
C ARG A 133 -9.60 4.74 -12.46
N ILE A 134 -9.40 4.01 -11.35
CA ILE A 134 -8.80 2.67 -11.39
C ILE A 134 -9.71 1.70 -12.15
N LEU A 135 -11.00 1.67 -11.84
CA LEU A 135 -11.93 0.74 -12.49
C LEU A 135 -12.16 1.05 -13.97
N SER A 136 -12.06 2.32 -14.37
CA SER A 136 -12.12 2.74 -15.77
C SER A 136 -10.81 2.56 -16.53
N GLY A 137 -9.71 2.21 -15.85
CA GLY A 137 -8.40 2.00 -16.48
C GLY A 137 -7.65 3.29 -16.83
N GLN A 138 -7.94 4.40 -16.15
CA GLN A 138 -7.44 5.74 -16.45
C GLN A 138 -6.32 6.22 -15.49
N GLU A 139 -5.45 5.33 -15.02
CA GLU A 139 -4.43 5.60 -13.98
C GLU A 139 -3.20 6.38 -14.45
#